data_AF-N0AKZ3-F1
#
_entry.id   AF-N0AKZ3-F1
#
_cell.length_a   1.000
_cell.length_b   1.000
_cell.length_c   1.000
_cell.angle_alpha   90.00
_cell.angle_beta   90.00
_cell.angle_gamma   90.00
#
_symmetry.space_group_name_H-M   'P 1'
#
loop_
_entity.id
_entity.type
_entity.pdbx_description
1 polymer ?
#
loop_
_entity_poly.entity_id
_entity_poly.type
_entity_poly.pdbx_seq_one_letter_code
_entity_poly.pdbx_strand_id
1 'polypeptide(L)' 'MQGGKIQVRSEEDTPIVAYEWIQQIKMDTGFRKTIIEKVTWNEENDITEIVKQLMPIVVDDLPF' A
#
# COMPACT_ATOMS: atom_id res chain seq x y z
N MET A 1 9.95 7.31 -9.38
CA MET A 1 9.11 6.16 -8.96
C MET A 1 9.89 5.39 -7.91
N GLN A 2 9.38 5.26 -6.67
CA GLN A 2 10.02 4.45 -5.63
C GLN A 2 9.50 3.01 -5.76
N GLY A 3 10.40 2.07 -6.01
CA GLY A 3 10.10 0.63 -6.03
C GLY A 3 10.94 -0.06 -4.97
N GLY A 4 10.31 -0.94 -4.17
CA GLY A 4 10.96 -1.72 -3.13
C GLY A 4 10.65 -3.20 -3.30
N LYS A 5 11.61 -4.05 -2.93
CA LYS A 5 11.39 -5.50 -2.84
C LYS A 5 11.11 -5.84 -1.38
N ILE A 6 10.00 -6.51 -1.12
CA ILE A 6 9.62 -6.95 0.22
C ILE A 6 9.55 -8.48 0.21
N GLN A 7 10.08 -9.12 1.25
CA GLN A 7 9.96 -10.56 1.44
C GLN A 7 8.75 -10.85 2.34
N VAL A 8 7.90 -11.77 1.91
CA VAL A 8 6.68 -12.18 2.63
C VAL A 8 6.81 -13.65 3.02
N ARG A 9 6.32 -14.02 4.21
CA ARG A 9 6.38 -15.40 4.74
C ARG A 9 5.25 -16.31 4.25
N SER A 10 4.07 -15.77 3.95
CA SER A 10 2.88 -16.50 3.48
C SER A 10 2.14 -15.69 2.42
N GLU A 11 1.52 -16.35 1.44
CA GLU A 11 0.78 -15.65 0.36
C GLU A 11 -0.35 -14.78 0.90
N GLU A 12 -1.06 -15.26 1.92
CA GLU A 12 -2.17 -14.57 2.59
C GLU A 12 -1.75 -13.25 3.26
N ASP A 13 -0.49 -13.16 3.72
CA ASP A 13 0.04 -11.96 4.39
C ASP A 13 0.54 -10.91 3.39
N THR A 14 0.67 -11.26 2.12
CA THR A 14 1.25 -10.39 1.08
C THR A 14 0.53 -9.03 0.97
N PRO A 15 -0.81 -8.97 0.94
CA PRO A 15 -1.51 -7.69 0.86
C PRO A 15 -1.30 -6.82 2.10
N ILE A 16 -1.18 -7.44 3.28
CA ILE A 16 -0.94 -6.73 4.55
C ILE A 16 0.46 -6.12 4.56
N VAL A 17 1.47 -6.91 4.18
CA VAL A 17 2.87 -6.45 4.12
C VAL A 17 3.02 -5.33 3.09
N ALA A 18 2.36 -5.43 1.93
CA ALA A 18 2.34 -4.37 0.94
C ALA A 18 1.68 -3.09 1.48
N TYR A 19 0.58 -3.24 2.21
CA TYR A 19 -0.10 -2.12 2.88
C TYR A 19 0.80 -1.43 3.91
N GLU A 20 1.46 -2.18 4.79
CA GLU A 20 2.37 -1.65 5.80
C GLU A 20 3.53 -0.86 5.18
N TRP A 21 4.11 -1.38 4.10
CA TRP A 21 5.17 -0.67 3.37
C TRP A 21 4.69 0.63 2.75
N ILE A 22 3.46 0.66 2.21
CA ILE A 22 2.86 1.89 1.68
C ILE A 22 2.60 2.90 2.80
N GLN A 23 2.23 2.45 4.00
CA GLN A 23 2.11 3.32 5.17
C GLN A 23 3.46 3.92 5.57
N GLN A 24 4.54 3.15 5.51
CA GLN A 24 5.89 3.69 5.75
C GLN A 24 6.26 4.76 4.72
N ILE A 25 5.99 4.53 3.43
CA ILE A 25 6.22 5.55 2.39
C ILE A 25 5.40 6.81 2.68
N LYS A 26 4.15 6.69 3.11
CA LYS A 26 3.31 7.82 3.51
C LYS A 26 3.94 8.57 4.68
N MET A 27 4.38 7.88 5.73
CA MET A 27 5.06 8.50 6.88
C MET A 27 6.32 9.26 6.44
N ASP A 28 7.18 8.63 5.63
CA ASP A 28 8.44 9.22 5.16
C ASP A 28 8.22 10.43 4.24
N THR A 29 7.10 10.47 3.52
CA THR A 29 6.76 11.57 2.61
C THR A 29 5.88 12.64 3.25
N GLY A 30 5.61 12.54 4.56
CA GLY A 30 4.79 13.50 5.31
C GLY A 30 3.30 13.42 4.97
N PHE A 31 2.79 12.20 4.80
CA PHE A 31 1.39 11.87 4.51
C PHE A 31 0.84 12.55 3.25
N ARG A 32 1.71 12.86 2.28
CA ARG A 32 1.29 13.38 0.98
C ARG A 32 0.40 12.38 0.26
N LYS A 33 -0.45 12.89 -0.64
CA LYS A 33 -1.31 12.07 -1.48
C LYS A 33 -0.49 11.02 -2.24
N THR A 34 -0.65 9.76 -1.87
CA THR A 34 -0.03 8.61 -2.54
C THR A 34 -1.04 7.96 -3.47
N ILE A 35 -0.68 7.78 -4.73
CA ILE A 35 -1.47 7.03 -5.71
C ILE A 35 -0.81 5.66 -5.88
N ILE A 36 -1.54 4.60 -5.57
CA ILE A 36 -1.11 3.23 -5.85
C ILE A 36 -1.53 2.90 -7.27
N GLU A 37 -0.58 2.91 -8.19
CA GLU A 37 -0.82 2.52 -9.59
C GLU A 37 -0.88 1.00 -9.76
N LYS A 38 0.09 0.29 -9.16
CA LYS A 38 0.20 -1.17 -9.27
C LYS A 38 0.98 -1.77 -8.10
N VAL A 39 0.51 -2.90 -7.59
CA VAL A 39 1.20 -3.75 -6.63
C VAL A 39 1.19 -5.18 -7.16
N THR A 40 2.38 -5.72 -7.44
CA THR A 40 2.54 -7.10 -7.91
C THR A 40 3.34 -7.92 -6.93
N TRP A 41 2.90 -9.15 -6.73
CA TRP A 41 3.61 -10.18 -6.00
C TRP A 41 4.13 -11.26 -6.96
N ASN A 42 5.39 -11.65 -6.78
CA ASN A 42 6.10 -12.60 -7.65
C ASN A 42 5.99 -12.28 -9.15
N GLU A 43 5.83 -11.01 -9.50
CA GLU A 43 5.68 -10.50 -10.88
C GLU A 43 4.43 -11.01 -11.65
N GLU A 44 3.76 -12.04 -11.15
CA GLU A 44 2.60 -12.68 -11.78
C GLU A 44 1.26 -12.25 -11.16
N ASN A 45 1.24 -11.97 -9.86
CA ASN A 45 0.00 -11.74 -9.13
C ASN A 45 -0.23 -10.26 -8.88
N ASP A 46 -1.24 -9.68 -9.54
CA ASP A 46 -1.68 -8.31 -9.27
C ASP A 46 -2.58 -8.28 -8.03
N ILE A 47 -2.08 -7.67 -6.95
CA ILE A 47 -2.79 -7.52 -5.66
C ILE A 47 -3.23 -6.09 -5.41
N THR A 48 -3.18 -5.23 -6.44
CA THR A 48 -3.46 -3.78 -6.32
C THR A 48 -4.82 -3.52 -5.68
N GLU A 49 -5.86 -4.21 -6.14
CA GLU A 49 -7.22 -4.00 -5.64
C GLU A 49 -7.38 -4.50 -4.20
N ILE A 50 -6.72 -5.59 -3.83
CA ILE A 50 -6.72 -6.09 -2.44
C ILE A 50 -6.08 -5.06 -1.51
N VAL A 51 -4.93 -4.50 -1.90
CA VAL A 51 -4.23 -3.47 -1.13
C VAL A 51 -5.05 -2.18 -1.04
N LYS A 52 -5.76 -1.79 -2.10
CA LYS A 52 -6.69 -0.64 -2.08
C LYS A 52 -7.85 -0.85 -1.11
N GLN A 53 -8.40 -2.08 -1.02
CA GLN A 53 -9.47 -2.40 -0.06
C GLN A 53 -8.99 -2.33 1.40
N LEU A 54 -7.72 -2.65 1.65
CA LEU A 54 -7.10 -2.52 2.98
C LEU A 54 -6.85 -1.06 3.38
N MET A 55 -6.77 -0.14 2.42
CA MET A 55 -6.60 1.28 2.75
C MET A 55 -7.90 1.88 3.28
N PRO A 56 -7.92 2.40 4.51
CA PRO A 56 -9.07 3.16 4.98
C PRO A 56 -9.23 4.40 4.12
N ILE A 57 -10.44 4.62 3.60
CA ILE A 57 -10.83 5.88 2.98
C ILE A 57 -10.95 6.89 4.14
N VAL A 58 -9.87 7.58 4.44
CA VAL A 58 -9.92 8.70 5.38
C VAL A 58 -10.53 9.87 4.63
N VAL A 59 -11.84 10.05 4.78
CA VAL A 59 -12.50 11.29 4.39
C VAL A 59 -12.26 12.28 5.52
N ASP A 60 -11.32 13.20 5.29
CA ASP A 60 -11.05 14.30 6.23
C ASP A 60 -12.10 15.39 6.03
N ASP A 61 -13.29 15.16 6.61
CA ASP A 61 -14.43 16.10 6.61
C ASP A 61 -14.37 17.05 7.84
N LEU A 62 -13.20 17.24 8.46
CA LEU A 62 -13.08 18.09 9.64
C LEU A 62 -13.27 19.58 9.25
N PRO A 63 -14.24 20.29 9.87
CA PRO A 63 -14.35 21.74 9.70
C PRO A 63 -13.26 22.41 10.56
N PHE A 64 -12.34 23.11 9.91
CA PHE A 64 -11.36 23.99 10.57
C PHE A 64 -12.00 25.28 11.09
#